data_AF-A0A346D480-F1
#
_entry.id   AF-A0A346D480-F1
#
_cell.length_a   1.000
_cell.length_b   1.000
_cell.length_c   1.000
_cell.angle_alpha   90.00
_cell.angle_beta   90.00
_cell.angle_gamma   90.00
#
_symmetry.space_group_name_H-M   'P 1'
#
loop_
_entity.id
_entity.type
_entity.pdbx_description
1 polymer ?
#
loop_
_entity_poly.entity_id
_entity_poly.type
_entity_poly.pdbx_seq_one_letter_code
_entity_poly.pdbx_strand_id
1 'polypeptide(L)'
;MTADLKNVRELHQWNRRILSIGGMWPMEPSFIKFYIGFVYFVLHLIMALGDFVNVFGDMTLMIANLSETSVQGMVGVKMLVLRHSVTLTKIIKQVEDGARGENYRDSREQMLYLEYNKIGRRFFRVLGYLAFSTVLMYHLKPFEDVIKAAIYNETTPFILPYRMRLFFNISDTRTYALVYISESPMFYYYYCHTISVCFFCTLIVHVAGELSVLAHRIRSINEFNSSNDFNDPKIAFRDVAIKHQQIIG
;
A
#
# COMPACT_ATOMS: atom_id res chain seq x y z
N MET A 1 -4.16 15.51 -22.31
CA MET A 1 -2.70 15.25 -22.21
C MET A 1 -2.07 15.79 -20.94
N THR A 2 -2.13 17.10 -20.66
CA THR A 2 -1.76 17.68 -19.33
C THR A 2 -2.62 17.14 -18.18
N ALA A 3 -3.89 16.85 -18.46
CA ALA A 3 -4.81 16.22 -17.51
C ALA A 3 -4.33 14.84 -17.02
N ASP A 4 -3.72 14.01 -17.88
CA ASP A 4 -3.36 12.64 -17.50
C ASP A 4 -2.13 12.56 -16.61
N LEU A 5 -1.14 13.44 -16.83
CA LEU A 5 0.01 13.63 -15.94
C LEU A 5 -0.42 14.21 -14.58
N LYS A 6 -1.32 15.19 -14.59
CA LYS A 6 -1.95 15.73 -13.37
C LYS A 6 -2.61 14.62 -12.54
N ASN A 7 -3.32 13.72 -13.21
CA ASN A 7 -4.02 12.61 -12.57
C ASN A 7 -3.07 11.53 -11.97
N VAL A 8 -1.84 11.35 -12.49
CA VAL A 8 -0.82 10.46 -11.87
C VAL A 8 -0.31 11.08 -10.56
N ARG A 9 -0.05 12.39 -10.59
CA ARG A 9 0.34 13.15 -9.41
C ARG A 9 -0.75 13.15 -8.33
N GLU A 10 -2.01 13.21 -8.72
CA GLU A 10 -3.15 13.09 -7.79
C GLU A 10 -3.19 11.73 -7.08
N LEU A 11 -2.94 10.62 -7.79
CA LEU A 11 -2.87 9.28 -7.19
C LEU A 11 -1.76 9.20 -6.13
N HIS A 12 -0.60 9.75 -6.46
CA HIS A 12 0.54 9.80 -5.56
C HIS A 12 0.23 10.65 -4.31
N GLN A 13 -0.39 11.81 -4.51
CA GLN A 13 -0.84 12.69 -3.42
C GLN A 13 -1.89 12.02 -2.53
N TRP A 14 -2.80 11.23 -3.12
CA TRP A 14 -3.81 10.50 -2.35
C TRP A 14 -3.19 9.43 -1.45
N ASN A 15 -2.26 8.63 -1.99
CA ASN A 15 -1.47 7.67 -1.21
C ASN A 15 -0.69 8.36 -0.08
N ARG A 16 -0.03 9.47 -0.40
CA ARG A 16 0.69 10.29 0.58
C ARG A 16 -0.23 10.73 1.70
N ARG A 17 -1.42 11.27 1.40
CA ARG A 17 -2.38 11.72 2.41
C ARG A 17 -2.80 10.58 3.34
N ILE A 18 -3.16 9.42 2.80
CA ILE A 18 -3.62 8.29 3.60
C ILE A 18 -2.50 7.78 4.50
N LEU A 19 -1.30 7.56 3.97
CA LEU A 19 -0.17 7.04 4.74
C LEU A 19 0.37 8.06 5.75
N SER A 20 0.26 9.36 5.47
CA SER A 20 0.65 10.44 6.38
C SER A 20 -0.24 10.56 7.62
N ILE A 21 -1.52 10.17 7.55
CA ILE A 21 -2.42 10.23 8.72
C ILE A 21 -1.84 9.42 9.90
N GLY A 22 -1.32 8.23 9.63
CA GLY A 22 -0.65 7.36 10.61
C GLY A 22 0.86 7.55 10.71
N GLY A 23 1.44 8.57 10.05
CA GLY A 23 2.88 8.83 10.03
C GLY A 23 3.70 7.77 9.30
N MET A 24 3.09 6.91 8.47
CA MET A 24 3.77 5.85 7.72
C MET A 24 4.47 6.37 6.46
N TRP A 25 4.18 7.61 6.03
CA TRP A 25 4.79 8.17 4.84
C TRP A 25 6.31 8.37 5.03
N PRO A 26 7.17 7.81 4.15
CA PRO A 26 8.63 7.86 4.31
C PRO A 26 9.19 9.27 4.39
N MET A 27 8.64 10.20 3.61
CA MET A 27 9.17 11.57 3.52
C MET A 27 8.62 12.53 4.59
N GLU A 28 7.82 12.04 5.53
CA GLU A 28 7.26 12.90 6.57
C GLU A 28 8.29 13.12 7.69
N PRO A 29 8.53 14.38 8.13
CA PRO A 29 9.50 14.67 9.18
C PRO A 29 9.04 14.21 10.56
N SER A 30 7.73 14.00 10.75
CA SER A 30 7.19 13.65 12.06
C SER A 30 7.36 12.16 12.37
N PHE A 31 8.33 11.83 13.23
CA PHE A 31 8.54 10.46 13.73
C PHE A 31 7.58 10.10 14.88
N ILE A 32 7.11 11.09 15.63
CA ILE A 32 6.30 10.89 16.83
C ILE A 32 4.99 10.15 16.52
N LYS A 33 4.26 10.56 15.48
CA LYS A 33 2.99 9.93 15.08
C LYS A 33 3.18 8.45 14.72
N PHE A 34 4.25 8.15 14.00
CA PHE A 34 4.59 6.79 13.61
C PHE A 34 4.85 5.91 14.83
N TYR A 35 5.70 6.36 15.77
CA TYR A 35 6.03 5.55 16.94
C TYR A 35 4.84 5.35 17.88
N ILE A 36 3.97 6.35 18.06
CA ILE A 36 2.74 6.18 18.84
C ILE A 36 1.86 5.09 18.20
N GLY A 37 1.65 5.16 16.89
CA GLY A 37 0.88 4.18 16.14
C GLY A 37 1.51 2.79 16.15
N PHE A 38 2.84 2.72 16.01
CA PHE A 38 3.60 1.47 16.02
C PHE A 38 3.59 0.80 17.39
N VAL A 39 3.73 1.56 18.48
CA VAL A 39 3.61 1.02 19.85
C VAL A 39 2.20 0.46 20.07
N TYR A 40 1.16 1.19 19.67
CA TYR A 40 -0.22 0.69 19.71
C TYR A 40 -0.38 -0.64 18.94
N PHE A 41 0.22 -0.71 17.74
CA PHE A 41 0.20 -1.90 16.90
C PHE A 41 0.91 -3.09 17.57
N VAL A 42 2.09 -2.86 18.14
CA VAL A 42 2.88 -3.89 18.84
C VAL A 42 2.15 -4.40 20.08
N LEU A 43 1.49 -3.52 20.84
CA LEU A 43 0.67 -3.94 21.98
C LEU A 43 -0.46 -4.87 21.55
N HIS A 44 -1.14 -4.58 20.43
CA HIS A 44 -2.15 -5.46 19.86
C HIS A 44 -1.57 -6.80 19.41
N LEU A 45 -0.41 -6.80 18.76
CA LEU A 45 0.26 -8.02 18.35
C LEU A 45 0.62 -8.91 19.56
N ILE A 46 1.07 -8.31 20.67
CA ILE A 46 1.35 -9.04 21.92
C ILE A 46 0.07 -9.64 22.49
N MET A 47 -1.04 -8.88 22.49
CA MET A 47 -2.34 -9.38 22.98
C MET A 47 -2.88 -10.53 22.10
N ALA A 48 -2.66 -10.48 20.78
CA ALA A 48 -3.04 -11.54 19.85
C ALA A 48 -2.17 -12.81 20.04
N LEU A 49 -0.86 -12.65 20.27
CA LEU A 49 0.03 -13.76 20.63
C LEU A 49 -0.33 -14.36 22.00
N GLY A 50 -0.76 -13.52 22.95
CA GLY A 50 -1.26 -14.00 24.25
C GLY A 50 -2.53 -14.84 24.12
N ASP A 51 -3.40 -14.51 23.17
CA ASP A 51 -4.58 -15.33 22.83
C ASP A 51 -4.17 -16.67 22.21
N PHE A 52 -3.17 -16.68 21.33
CA PHE A 52 -2.66 -17.92 20.73
C PHE A 52 -2.23 -18.94 21.78
N VAL A 53 -1.57 -18.48 22.86
CA VAL A 53 -1.15 -19.33 23.98
C VAL A 53 -2.35 -19.91 24.74
N ASN A 54 -3.42 -19.12 24.93
CA ASN A 54 -4.63 -19.60 25.63
C ASN A 54 -5.41 -20.65 24.83
N VAL A 55 -5.38 -20.52 23.51
CA VAL A 55 -6.13 -21.34 22.57
C VAL A 55 -5.36 -22.61 22.19
N PHE A 56 -4.13 -22.75 22.70
CA PHE A 56 -3.24 -23.87 22.42
C PHE A 56 -3.86 -25.20 22.87
N GLY A 57 -4.19 -26.05 21.90
CA GLY A 57 -4.89 -27.32 22.11
C GLY A 57 -6.14 -27.48 21.23
N ASP A 58 -6.77 -26.39 20.82
CA ASP A 58 -7.85 -26.40 19.83
C ASP A 58 -7.30 -26.04 18.44
N MET A 59 -7.14 -27.04 17.57
CA MET A 59 -6.57 -26.87 16.24
C MET A 59 -7.33 -25.84 15.39
N THR A 60 -8.66 -25.78 15.48
CA THR A 60 -9.48 -24.88 14.66
C THR A 60 -9.24 -23.44 15.08
N LEU A 61 -9.28 -23.19 16.38
CA LEU A 61 -9.08 -21.85 16.93
C LEU A 61 -7.61 -21.40 16.80
N MET A 62 -6.65 -22.32 16.91
CA MET A 62 -5.23 -22.05 16.68
C MET A 62 -4.95 -21.62 15.24
N ILE A 63 -5.51 -22.31 14.24
CA ILE A 63 -5.35 -21.94 12.82
C ILE A 63 -5.93 -20.55 12.56
N ALA A 64 -7.11 -20.26 13.12
CA ALA A 64 -7.74 -18.95 12.99
C ALA A 64 -6.87 -17.83 13.59
N ASN A 65 -6.36 -18.01 14.82
CA ASN A 65 -5.50 -17.03 15.47
C ASN A 65 -4.15 -16.88 14.72
N LEU A 66 -3.53 -17.99 14.29
CA LEU A 66 -2.27 -17.95 13.54
C LEU A 66 -2.43 -17.23 12.19
N SER A 67 -3.55 -17.45 11.50
CA SER A 67 -3.87 -16.73 10.27
C SER A 67 -3.97 -15.23 10.53
N GLU A 68 -4.66 -14.81 11.59
CA GLU A 68 -4.84 -13.40 11.92
C GLU A 68 -3.52 -12.72 12.34
N THR A 69 -2.76 -13.36 13.25
CA THR A 69 -1.45 -12.88 13.70
C THR A 69 -0.42 -12.83 12.58
N SER A 70 -0.48 -13.74 11.60
CA SER A 70 0.40 -13.70 10.42
C SER A 70 0.15 -12.45 9.56
N VAL A 71 -1.12 -12.08 9.34
CA VAL A 71 -1.47 -10.87 8.61
C VAL A 71 -1.02 -9.64 9.39
N GLN A 72 -1.25 -9.59 10.70
CA GLN A 72 -0.72 -8.52 11.57
C GLN A 72 0.80 -8.42 11.46
N GLY A 73 1.54 -9.54 11.54
CA GLY A 73 2.98 -9.55 11.36
C GLY A 73 3.42 -8.91 10.03
N MET A 74 2.74 -9.25 8.93
CA MET A 74 2.99 -8.64 7.62
C MET A 74 2.72 -7.13 7.60
N VAL A 75 1.65 -6.66 8.25
CA VAL A 75 1.37 -5.22 8.40
C VAL A 75 2.51 -4.54 9.14
N GLY A 76 2.94 -5.07 10.29
CA GLY A 76 4.01 -4.51 11.10
C GLY A 76 5.34 -4.40 10.34
N VAL A 77 5.75 -5.47 9.63
CA VAL A 77 6.96 -5.45 8.80
C VAL A 77 6.84 -4.40 7.69
N LYS A 78 5.70 -4.33 7.00
CA LYS A 78 5.49 -3.35 5.93
C LYS A 78 5.50 -1.91 6.43
N MET A 79 4.95 -1.63 7.61
CA MET A 79 5.01 -0.31 8.24
C MET A 79 6.47 0.13 8.44
N LEU A 80 7.33 -0.76 8.94
CA LEU A 80 8.76 -0.50 9.09
C LEU A 80 9.46 -0.27 7.75
N VAL A 81 9.20 -1.12 6.76
CA VAL A 81 9.78 -0.98 5.42
C VAL A 81 9.37 0.33 4.77
N LEU A 82 8.09 0.70 4.81
CA LEU A 82 7.59 1.96 4.25
C LEU A 82 8.23 3.16 4.91
N ARG A 83 8.43 3.13 6.24
CA ARG A 83 8.96 4.27 6.98
C ARG A 83 10.47 4.41 6.86
N HIS A 84 11.21 3.29 6.91
CA HIS A 84 12.68 3.31 7.02
C HIS A 84 13.42 2.98 5.71
N SER A 85 12.72 2.58 4.66
CA SER A 85 13.37 2.28 3.38
C SER A 85 13.84 3.56 2.67
N VAL A 86 15.14 3.79 2.70
CA VAL A 86 15.82 4.84 1.93
C VAL A 86 15.63 4.58 0.43
N THR A 87 15.70 3.33 0.00
CA THR A 87 15.51 2.92 -1.40
C THR A 87 14.12 3.30 -1.91
N LEU A 88 13.07 3.02 -1.14
CA LEU A 88 11.71 3.41 -1.51
C LEU A 88 11.59 4.92 -1.65
N THR A 89 12.18 5.67 -0.72
CA THR A 89 12.19 7.13 -0.76
C THR A 89 12.84 7.67 -2.03
N LYS A 90 13.98 7.07 -2.44
CA LYS A 90 14.66 7.42 -3.70
C LYS A 90 13.79 7.13 -4.92
N ILE A 91 13.18 5.94 -5.00
CA ILE A 91 12.30 5.55 -6.12
C ILE A 91 11.13 6.52 -6.23
N ILE A 92 10.47 6.85 -5.11
CA ILE A 92 9.35 7.80 -5.11
C ILE A 92 9.78 9.15 -5.67
N LYS A 93 10.94 9.66 -5.24
CA LYS A 93 11.47 10.94 -5.72
C LYS A 93 11.78 10.89 -7.22
N GLN A 94 12.40 9.81 -7.70
CA GLN A 94 12.67 9.61 -9.13
C GLN A 94 11.38 9.54 -9.95
N VAL A 95 10.33 8.88 -9.45
CA VAL A 95 9.02 8.83 -10.08
C VAL A 95 8.37 10.21 -10.15
N GLU A 96 8.47 11.01 -9.09
CA GLU A 96 7.94 12.37 -9.05
C GLU A 96 8.69 13.33 -9.99
N ASP A 97 10.02 13.18 -10.09
CA ASP A 97 10.86 13.97 -11.00
C ASP A 97 10.73 13.50 -12.47
N GLY A 98 10.58 12.19 -12.69
CA GLY A 98 10.38 11.57 -14.01
C GLY A 98 9.04 11.93 -14.65
N ALA A 99 7.99 12.06 -13.84
CA ALA A 99 6.65 12.44 -14.27
C ALA A 99 6.52 13.93 -14.71
N ARG A 100 7.62 14.71 -14.73
CA ARG A 100 7.62 16.05 -15.31
C ARG A 100 7.62 15.93 -16.83
N GLY A 101 6.61 16.53 -17.47
CA GLY A 101 6.35 16.42 -18.92
C GLY A 101 7.49 16.89 -19.84
N GLU A 102 8.52 17.53 -19.27
CA GLU A 102 9.74 17.99 -19.94
C GLU A 102 10.67 16.85 -20.39
N ASN A 103 10.44 15.61 -19.91
CA ASN A 103 11.31 14.46 -20.19
C ASN A 103 11.00 13.70 -21.50
N TYR A 104 9.87 13.97 -22.15
CA TYR A 104 9.41 13.24 -23.34
C TYR A 104 9.67 14.06 -24.61
N ARG A 105 10.32 13.44 -25.61
CA ARG A 105 10.73 14.12 -26.85
C ARG A 105 9.66 14.04 -27.95
N ASP A 106 8.80 13.02 -27.89
CA ASP A 106 7.80 12.74 -28.91
C ASP A 106 6.43 12.37 -28.30
N SER A 107 5.37 12.64 -29.05
CA SER A 107 3.98 12.33 -28.70
C SER A 107 3.74 10.82 -28.57
N ARG A 108 4.51 9.99 -29.29
CA ARG A 108 4.44 8.51 -29.18
C ARG A 108 5.02 7.99 -27.87
N GLU A 109 6.14 8.54 -27.42
CA GLU A 109 6.72 8.21 -26.11
C GLU A 109 5.75 8.53 -24.99
N GLN A 110 5.11 9.70 -25.09
CA GLN A 110 4.11 10.12 -24.12
C GLN A 110 2.87 9.21 -24.15
N MET A 111 2.40 8.81 -25.33
CA MET A 111 1.26 7.89 -25.45
C MET A 111 1.57 6.53 -24.81
N LEU A 112 2.74 5.95 -25.09
CA LEU A 112 3.17 4.66 -24.55
C LEU A 112 3.24 4.70 -23.01
N TYR A 113 3.83 5.76 -22.47
CA TYR A 113 3.89 5.97 -21.02
C TYR A 113 2.50 6.12 -20.37
N LEU A 114 1.60 6.86 -21.03
CA LEU A 114 0.25 7.10 -20.53
C LEU A 114 -0.60 5.83 -20.50
N GLU A 115 -0.42 4.91 -21.45
CA GLU A 115 -1.14 3.62 -21.45
C GLU A 115 -0.78 2.79 -20.21
N TYR A 116 0.50 2.67 -19.86
CA TYR A 116 0.95 1.98 -18.66
C TYR A 116 0.38 2.65 -17.39
N ASN A 117 0.48 3.97 -17.29
CA ASN A 117 -0.06 4.70 -16.14
C ASN A 117 -1.59 4.56 -16.01
N LYS A 118 -2.33 4.46 -17.13
CA LYS A 118 -3.77 4.23 -17.13
C LYS A 118 -4.12 2.85 -16.54
N ILE A 119 -3.33 1.83 -16.87
CA ILE A 119 -3.47 0.48 -16.30
C ILE A 119 -3.23 0.53 -14.78
N GLY A 120 -2.11 1.11 -14.34
CA GLY A 120 -1.77 1.24 -12.93
C GLY A 120 -2.84 1.98 -12.12
N ARG A 121 -3.42 3.05 -12.69
CA ARG A 121 -4.50 3.80 -12.05
C ARG A 121 -5.78 2.99 -11.89
N ARG A 122 -6.19 2.28 -12.95
CA ARG A 122 -7.40 1.43 -12.88
C ARG A 122 -7.22 0.35 -11.83
N PHE A 123 -6.05 -0.29 -11.82
CA PHE A 123 -5.68 -1.27 -10.81
C PHE A 123 -5.77 -0.72 -9.39
N PHE A 124 -5.14 0.44 -9.14
CA PHE A 124 -5.18 1.09 -7.83
C PHE A 124 -6.60 1.43 -7.37
N ARG A 125 -7.42 1.99 -8.26
CA ARG A 125 -8.79 2.39 -7.91
C ARG A 125 -9.66 1.18 -7.58
N VAL A 126 -9.63 0.15 -8.42
CA VAL A 126 -10.42 -1.07 -8.23
C VAL A 126 -9.99 -1.79 -6.96
N LEU A 127 -8.68 -2.04 -6.79
CA LEU A 127 -8.19 -2.71 -5.59
C LEU A 127 -8.33 -1.86 -4.33
N GLY A 128 -8.18 -0.54 -4.42
CA GLY A 128 -8.39 0.35 -3.28
C GLY A 128 -9.83 0.32 -2.76
N TYR A 129 -10.82 0.28 -3.65
CA TYR A 129 -12.22 0.11 -3.25
C TYR A 129 -12.51 -1.28 -2.69
N LEU A 130 -12.01 -2.34 -3.33
CA LEU A 130 -12.15 -3.70 -2.84
C LEU A 130 -11.52 -3.86 -1.45
N ALA A 131 -10.33 -3.29 -1.26
CA ALA A 131 -9.64 -3.29 0.02
C ALA A 131 -10.46 -2.61 1.10
N PHE A 132 -11.00 -1.42 0.82
CA PHE A 132 -11.83 -0.71 1.77
C PHE A 132 -13.07 -1.52 2.15
N SER A 133 -13.76 -2.10 1.16
CA SER A 133 -14.94 -2.94 1.43
C SER A 133 -14.59 -4.19 2.23
N THR A 134 -13.49 -4.88 1.93
CA THR A 134 -13.10 -6.10 2.63
C THR A 134 -12.73 -5.81 4.08
N VAL A 135 -11.94 -4.77 4.34
CA VAL A 135 -11.55 -4.39 5.71
C VAL A 135 -12.77 -3.91 6.50
N LEU A 136 -13.72 -3.21 5.84
CA LEU A 136 -14.97 -2.77 6.47
C LEU A 136 -15.87 -3.94 6.82
N MET A 137 -16.08 -4.88 5.90
CA MET A 137 -16.86 -6.10 6.17
C MET A 137 -16.24 -6.92 7.30
N TYR A 138 -14.90 -7.04 7.31
CA TYR A 138 -14.21 -7.74 8.41
C TYR A 138 -14.44 -7.05 9.76
N HIS A 139 -14.31 -5.72 9.82
CA HIS A 139 -14.54 -4.96 11.05
C HIS A 139 -16.00 -5.03 11.53
N LEU A 140 -16.96 -5.07 10.60
CA LEU A 140 -18.39 -5.17 10.91
C LEU A 140 -18.88 -6.59 11.19
N LYS A 141 -18.03 -7.62 11.02
CA LYS A 141 -18.40 -9.03 11.19
C LYS A 141 -19.14 -9.32 12.52
N PRO A 142 -18.76 -8.75 13.69
CA PRO A 142 -19.49 -8.99 14.93
C PRO A 142 -20.96 -8.56 14.92
N PHE A 143 -21.34 -7.59 14.08
CA PHE A 143 -22.73 -7.16 13.96
C PHE A 143 -23.63 -8.25 13.38
N GLU A 144 -23.11 -9.15 12.55
CA GLU A 144 -23.88 -10.29 12.04
C GLU A 144 -24.37 -11.18 13.18
N ASP A 145 -23.50 -11.44 14.15
CA ASP A 145 -23.81 -12.30 15.30
C ASP A 145 -24.76 -11.59 16.28
N VAL A 146 -24.61 -10.27 16.46
CA VAL A 146 -25.55 -9.45 17.24
C VAL A 146 -26.95 -9.44 16.60
N ILE A 147 -27.04 -9.29 15.27
CA ILE A 147 -28.32 -9.29 14.55
C ILE A 147 -28.98 -10.66 14.65
N LYS A 148 -28.23 -11.76 14.49
CA LYS A 148 -28.76 -13.12 14.66
C LYS A 148 -29.29 -13.32 16.08
N ALA A 149 -28.52 -12.94 17.10
CA ALA A 149 -28.96 -13.06 18.49
C ALA A 149 -30.26 -12.27 18.76
N ALA A 150 -30.39 -11.07 18.18
CA ALA A 150 -31.61 -10.27 18.29
C ALA A 150 -32.83 -10.91 17.60
N ILE A 151 -32.63 -11.58 16.46
CA ILE A 151 -33.71 -12.28 15.73
C ILE A 151 -34.18 -13.52 16.50
N TYR A 152 -33.25 -14.27 17.08
CA TYR A 152 -33.55 -15.52 17.79
C TYR A 152 -33.82 -15.34 19.30
N ASN A 153 -33.86 -14.10 19.81
CA ASN A 153 -33.99 -13.77 21.24
C ASN A 153 -32.94 -14.45 22.14
N GLU A 154 -31.72 -14.62 21.62
CA GLU A 154 -30.59 -15.17 22.37
C GLU A 154 -29.83 -14.07 23.12
N THR A 155 -29.02 -14.46 24.11
CA THR A 155 -28.11 -13.52 24.78
C THR A 155 -27.14 -12.92 23.77
N THR A 156 -27.03 -11.59 23.75
CA THR A 156 -26.14 -10.87 22.84
C THR A 156 -24.69 -11.29 23.06
N PRO A 157 -24.01 -11.85 22.04
CA PRO A 157 -22.64 -12.28 22.20
C PRO A 157 -21.71 -11.07 22.09
N PHE A 158 -20.87 -10.83 23.10
CA PHE A 158 -19.84 -9.78 23.08
C PHE A 158 -18.60 -10.24 22.31
N ILE A 159 -18.73 -10.35 20.99
CA ILE A 159 -17.64 -10.80 20.11
C ILE A 159 -16.87 -9.59 19.57
N LEU A 160 -15.55 -9.61 19.69
CA LEU A 160 -14.70 -8.53 19.16
C LEU A 160 -14.36 -8.76 17.68
N PRO A 161 -14.18 -7.68 16.89
CA PRO A 161 -13.76 -7.78 15.48
C PRO A 161 -12.43 -8.52 15.29
N TYR A 162 -11.50 -8.33 16.21
CA TYR A 162 -10.17 -8.93 16.18
C TYR A 162 -10.01 -9.90 17.34
N ARG A 163 -9.41 -11.07 17.09
CA ARG A 163 -9.17 -12.04 18.17
C ARG A 163 -7.96 -11.62 18.99
N MET A 164 -8.23 -11.22 20.22
CA MET A 164 -7.20 -10.83 21.16
C MET A 164 -7.60 -11.14 22.60
N ARG A 165 -6.59 -11.45 23.41
CA ARG A 165 -6.78 -11.68 24.83
C ARG A 165 -6.90 -10.33 25.53
N LEU A 166 -8.08 -10.03 26.05
CA LEU A 166 -8.27 -8.92 26.98
C LEU A 166 -7.77 -9.31 28.38
N PHE A 167 -7.19 -8.34 29.09
CA PHE A 167 -6.78 -8.51 30.49
C PHE A 167 -7.95 -8.40 31.49
N PHE A 168 -9.13 -8.00 31.00
CA PHE A 168 -10.36 -7.82 31.78
C PHE A 168 -11.53 -8.45 31.04
N ASN A 169 -12.58 -8.82 31.78
CA ASN A 169 -13.76 -9.44 31.20
C ASN A 169 -14.75 -8.39 30.69
N ILE A 170 -15.41 -8.66 29.55
CA ILE A 170 -16.47 -7.80 29.02
C ILE A 170 -17.80 -8.28 29.63
N SER A 171 -18.22 -7.60 30.69
CA SER A 171 -19.50 -7.88 31.36
C SER A 171 -20.62 -6.92 30.97
N ASP A 172 -20.28 -5.72 30.46
CA ASP A 172 -21.23 -4.64 30.20
C ASP A 172 -21.16 -4.12 28.76
N THR A 173 -22.31 -3.72 28.21
CA THR A 173 -22.42 -3.10 26.88
C THR A 173 -21.56 -1.84 26.72
N ARG A 174 -21.40 -1.05 27.80
CA ARG A 174 -20.55 0.14 27.80
C ARG A 174 -19.08 -0.21 27.62
N THR A 175 -18.60 -1.22 28.35
CA THR A 175 -17.23 -1.70 28.26
C THR A 175 -16.96 -2.29 26.88
N TYR A 176 -17.91 -3.06 26.34
CA TYR A 176 -17.85 -3.56 24.97
C TYR A 176 -17.69 -2.43 23.93
N ALA A 177 -18.52 -1.38 24.02
CA ALA A 177 -18.44 -0.25 23.09
C ALA A 177 -17.10 0.51 23.19
N LEU A 178 -16.55 0.67 24.39
CA LEU A 178 -15.24 1.30 24.59
C LEU A 178 -14.10 0.48 23.99
N VAL A 179 -14.11 -0.85 24.20
CA VAL A 179 -13.11 -1.75 23.62
C VAL A 179 -13.20 -1.72 22.09
N TYR A 180 -14.41 -1.81 21.55
CA TYR A 180 -14.65 -1.73 20.11
C TYR A 180 -14.10 -0.42 19.49
N ILE A 181 -14.34 0.73 20.14
CA ILE A 181 -13.79 2.02 19.71
C ILE A 181 -12.26 2.01 19.79
N SER A 182 -11.69 1.40 20.84
CA SER A 182 -10.24 1.31 21.02
C SER A 182 -9.54 0.40 19.98
N GLU A 183 -10.27 -0.56 19.40
CA GLU A 183 -9.80 -1.43 18.31
C GLU A 183 -9.99 -0.80 16.92
N SER A 184 -10.84 0.22 16.79
CA SER A 184 -11.10 0.90 15.52
C SER A 184 -9.82 1.41 14.80
N PRO A 185 -8.77 1.91 15.49
CA PRO A 185 -7.51 2.24 14.82
C PRO A 185 -6.84 1.06 14.07
N MET A 186 -7.09 -0.20 14.45
CA MET A 186 -6.59 -1.34 13.69
C MET A 186 -7.17 -1.43 12.28
N PHE A 187 -8.45 -1.10 12.10
CA PHE A 187 -9.07 -1.00 10.78
C PHE A 187 -8.24 -0.12 9.83
N TYR A 188 -7.76 1.02 10.34
CA TYR A 188 -6.93 1.93 9.56
C TYR A 188 -5.59 1.30 9.15
N TYR A 189 -4.92 0.55 10.02
CA TYR A 189 -3.65 -0.11 9.70
C TYR A 189 -3.80 -1.22 8.66
N TYR A 190 -4.85 -2.05 8.77
CA TYR A 190 -5.16 -3.05 7.74
C TYR A 190 -5.48 -2.42 6.39
N TYR A 191 -6.21 -1.30 6.39
CA TYR A 191 -6.46 -0.56 5.16
C TYR A 191 -5.15 -0.01 4.56
N CYS A 192 -4.28 0.58 5.40
CA CYS A 192 -2.99 1.10 4.97
C CYS A 192 -2.06 0.02 4.42
N HIS A 193 -2.10 -1.20 4.95
CA HIS A 193 -1.38 -2.34 4.40
C HIS A 193 -1.72 -2.54 2.91
N THR A 194 -3.02 -2.58 2.58
CA THR A 194 -3.45 -2.86 1.20
C THR A 194 -3.20 -1.68 0.27
N ILE A 195 -3.40 -0.44 0.75
CA ILE A 195 -3.03 0.77 0.01
C ILE A 195 -1.54 0.79 -0.30
N SER A 196 -0.70 0.36 0.64
CA SER A 196 0.75 0.28 0.43
C SER A 196 1.12 -0.75 -0.63
N VAL A 197 0.48 -1.92 -0.66
CA VAL A 197 0.67 -2.91 -1.72
C VAL A 197 0.25 -2.34 -3.08
N CYS A 198 -0.92 -1.70 -3.15
CA CYS A 198 -1.40 -1.07 -4.38
C CYS A 198 -0.41 0.01 -4.86
N PHE A 199 0.14 0.79 -3.92
CA PHE A 199 1.15 1.79 -4.20
C PHE A 199 2.43 1.18 -4.80
N PHE A 200 2.97 0.11 -4.20
CA PHE A 200 4.12 -0.60 -4.78
C PHE A 200 3.84 -1.11 -6.19
N CYS A 201 2.66 -1.70 -6.44
CA CYS A 201 2.28 -2.13 -7.78
C CYS A 201 2.24 -0.95 -8.77
N THR A 202 1.73 0.21 -8.35
CA THR A 202 1.72 1.40 -9.22
C THR A 202 3.12 1.92 -9.53
N LEU A 203 4.07 1.84 -8.57
CA LEU A 203 5.46 2.18 -8.82
C LEU A 203 6.09 1.21 -9.83
N ILE A 204 5.83 -0.09 -9.71
CA ILE A 204 6.33 -1.10 -10.65
C ILE A 204 5.80 -0.82 -12.07
N VAL A 205 4.50 -0.54 -12.21
CA VAL A 205 3.89 -0.21 -13.50
C VAL A 205 4.48 1.07 -14.09
N HIS A 206 4.75 2.07 -13.24
CA HIS A 206 5.39 3.31 -13.69
C HIS A 206 6.80 3.06 -14.21
N VAL A 207 7.63 2.31 -13.47
CA VAL A 207 8.99 1.94 -13.89
C VAL A 207 8.95 1.13 -15.18
N ALA A 208 7.99 0.20 -15.32
CA ALA A 208 7.80 -0.54 -16.57
C ALA A 208 7.43 0.37 -17.75
N GLY A 209 6.62 1.41 -17.52
CA GLY A 209 6.30 2.44 -18.50
C GLY A 209 7.52 3.26 -18.94
N GLU A 210 8.38 3.66 -18.01
CA GLU A 210 9.64 4.35 -18.35
C GLU A 210 10.60 3.44 -19.15
N LEU A 211 10.67 2.16 -18.79
CA LEU A 211 11.47 1.18 -19.53
C LEU A 211 10.94 0.94 -20.96
N SER A 212 9.62 0.94 -21.16
CA SER A 212 9.03 0.77 -22.48
C SER A 212 9.30 1.98 -23.40
N VAL A 213 9.24 3.19 -22.86
CA VAL A 213 9.66 4.42 -23.56
C VAL A 213 11.13 4.36 -23.94
N LEU A 214 11.99 3.91 -23.03
CA LEU A 214 13.41 3.77 -23.31
C LEU A 214 13.68 2.74 -24.42
N ALA A 215 13.00 1.59 -24.38
CA ALA A 215 13.09 0.58 -25.42
C ALA A 215 12.65 1.12 -26.79
N HIS A 216 11.60 1.97 -26.81
CA HIS A 216 11.18 2.66 -28.02
C HIS A 216 12.25 3.60 -28.58
N ARG A 217 12.92 4.38 -27.72
CA ARG A 217 14.04 5.26 -28.11
C ARG A 217 15.19 4.48 -28.74
N ILE A 218 15.60 3.36 -28.14
CA ILE A 218 16.69 2.51 -28.64
C ILE A 218 16.35 1.96 -30.03
N ARG A 219 15.12 1.49 -30.23
CA ARG A 219 14.65 0.98 -31.52
C ARG A 219 14.66 2.06 -32.60
N SER A 220 14.16 3.25 -32.27
CA SER A 220 14.15 4.40 -33.19
C SER A 220 15.57 4.80 -33.63
N ILE A 221 16.54 4.81 -32.71
CA ILE A 221 17.96 5.08 -33.05
C ILE A 221 18.53 4.01 -33.99
N ASN A 222 18.21 2.74 -33.76
CA ASN A 222 18.71 1.64 -34.60
C ASN A 222 18.12 1.70 -36.02
N GLU A 223 16.85 2.06 -36.15
CA GLU A 223 16.18 2.27 -37.45
C GLU A 223 16.82 3.42 -38.23
N PHE A 224 17.12 4.55 -37.57
CA PHE A 224 17.83 5.67 -38.19
C PHE A 224 19.26 5.33 -38.62
N ASN A 225 20.00 4.53 -37.84
CA ASN A 225 21.35 4.09 -38.19
C ASN A 225 21.39 3.14 -39.39
N SER A 226 20.32 2.37 -39.63
CA SER A 226 20.20 1.52 -40.82
C SER A 226 19.87 2.31 -42.10
N SER A 227 19.40 3.56 -41.97
CA SER A 227 19.09 4.47 -43.07
C SER A 227 20.07 5.64 -43.09
N ASN A 228 21.32 5.39 -43.54
CA ASN A 228 22.36 6.37 -43.91
C ASN A 228 22.14 7.85 -43.51
N ASP A 229 22.64 8.29 -42.34
CA ASP A 229 23.20 9.64 -42.19
C ASP A 229 24.19 9.74 -41.02
N PHE A 230 25.29 10.46 -41.24
CA PHE A 230 26.38 10.68 -40.29
C PHE A 230 25.97 11.72 -39.24
N ASN A 231 25.40 11.29 -38.11
CA ASN A 231 25.41 12.08 -36.88
C ASN A 231 25.68 11.16 -35.67
N ASP A 232 26.71 11.49 -34.90
CA ASP A 232 27.47 10.59 -34.03
C ASP A 232 26.60 9.79 -33.04
N PRO A 233 26.30 8.50 -33.33
CA PRO A 233 25.39 7.67 -32.54
C PRO A 233 25.95 7.34 -31.15
N LYS A 234 27.25 7.57 -30.92
CA LYS A 234 27.91 7.34 -29.64
C LYS A 234 27.41 8.28 -28.54
N ILE A 235 27.00 9.51 -28.90
CA ILE A 235 26.52 10.50 -27.92
C ILE A 235 25.12 10.11 -27.43
N ALA A 236 24.23 9.69 -28.33
CA ALA A 236 22.88 9.22 -27.99
C ALA A 236 22.91 7.92 -27.18
N PHE A 237 23.79 6.97 -27.54
CA PHE A 237 23.96 5.73 -26.81
C PHE A 237 24.56 5.96 -25.41
N ARG A 238 25.49 6.91 -25.29
CA ARG A 238 26.08 7.33 -24.02
C ARG A 238 25.03 7.99 -23.11
N ASP A 239 24.17 8.85 -23.64
CA ASP A 239 23.06 9.45 -22.88
C ASP A 239 22.07 8.39 -22.38
N VAL A 240 21.75 7.40 -23.20
CA VAL A 240 20.88 6.27 -22.83
C VAL A 240 21.54 5.39 -21.76
N ALA A 241 22.83 5.08 -21.90
CA ALA A 241 23.59 4.27 -20.94
C ALA A 241 23.76 4.97 -19.58
N ILE A 242 24.04 6.28 -19.58
CA ILE A 242 24.15 7.08 -18.35
C ILE A 242 22.79 7.15 -17.63
N LYS A 243 21.68 7.28 -18.37
CA LYS A 243 20.34 7.26 -17.78
C LYS A 243 19.99 5.88 -17.18
N HIS A 244 20.45 4.79 -17.81
CA HIS A 244 20.30 3.43 -17.26
C HIS A 244 21.08 3.24 -15.95
N GLN A 245 22.28 3.82 -15.86
CA GLN A 245 23.09 3.78 -14.64
C GLN A 245 22.44 4.55 -13.46
N GLN A 246 21.67 5.62 -13.75
CA GLN A 246 20.94 6.39 -12.73
C GLN A 246 19.63 5.74 -12.25
N ILE A 247 19.06 4.80 -13.01
CA ILE A 247 17.85 4.05 -12.62
C ILE A 247 18.21 2.84 -11.75
N ILE A 248 19.44 2.30 -11.90
CA ILE A 248 19.90 1.08 -11.22
C ILE A 248 20.69 1.37 -9.93
N GLY A 249 21.26 2.57 -9.75
CA GLY A 249 22.01 3.00 -8.54
C GLY A 249 21.29 4.02 -7.66
#